data_AF-A0A945A936-F1
#
_entry.id   AF-A0A945A936-F1
#
_cell.length_a   1.000
_cell.length_b   1.000
_cell.length_c   1.000
_cell.angle_alpha   90.00
_cell.angle_beta   90.00
_cell.angle_gamma   90.00
#
_symmetry.space_group_name_H-M   'P 1'
#
loop_
_entity.id
_entity.type
_entity.pdbx_description
1 polymer ?
#
loop_
_entity_poly.entity_id
_entity_poly.type
_entity_poly.pdbx_seq_one_letter_code
_entity_poly.pdbx_strand_id
1 'polypeptide(L)'
;MNFNPFKKGGGNRKGNTLEKILARFAEMSPNSVNCSLVKSEDNQEDLERAFIFKHENDVLIKNQAIYISTPDGLRAEDNHMGKGDILHLWFLFRSVPHSIDCRVMGRIRFPESLMDDLAPRIPAAYMLRPVSNIRKIEKRQYLRYAHKATGDRRVYTQVLFDLFVTKTDVIFPETGSLPPYITDIHPIPHDNKTDFSEQSPEDIVKFMKNAIRLNTRESRVVYVSKPHMDERSNKVALLEMGKADVLGLELTNRRTNNQRSADTRNFYIRKPPKLSGDPKSSLGLKESDTMVLNFHTSVSNDAATEYYDLISEVTRVGTENLTVRTNGDIRKETGLPIDMVDFSIGGIKMECSDAFMAYILGSGHESMSLEEKVKVLESICYLLNFYPKLRFNRETEVYEPEIPMKIQILSKIVRIDSTRGILFENGEIKTENMQLQEGEFPQITGFGIKFYYDPAEYSRDTYSYDRFELIRDFKENKHFQEVHKQLNGLIAHLESQNR
;
A
#
# COMPACT_ATOMS: atom_id res chain seq x y z
N MET A 1 -46.68 -42.49 -13.26
CA MET A 1 -47.37 -41.18 -13.34
C MET A 1 -48.56 -41.26 -12.38
N ASN A 2 -48.67 -40.48 -11.31
CA ASN A 2 -48.74 -39.01 -11.29
C ASN A 2 -48.01 -38.42 -10.07
N PHE A 3 -46.99 -37.61 -10.35
CA PHE A 3 -46.38 -36.68 -9.40
C PHE A 3 -47.26 -35.43 -9.35
N ASN A 4 -47.76 -35.05 -8.19
CA ASN A 4 -48.56 -33.84 -8.01
C ASN A 4 -47.71 -32.79 -7.27
N PRO A 5 -47.20 -31.73 -7.94
CA PRO A 5 -46.20 -30.82 -7.38
C PRO A 5 -46.78 -29.71 -6.49
N PHE A 6 -48.06 -29.78 -6.11
CA PHE A 6 -48.75 -28.70 -5.37
C PHE A 6 -49.37 -29.10 -4.03
N LYS A 7 -48.82 -30.10 -3.33
CA LYS A 7 -49.08 -30.20 -1.88
C LYS A 7 -48.21 -29.17 -1.16
N LYS A 8 -48.79 -27.98 -0.93
CA LYS A 8 -48.32 -26.98 0.03
C LYS A 8 -48.24 -27.63 1.42
N GLY A 9 -47.07 -28.17 1.72
CA GLY A 9 -46.64 -28.50 3.07
C GLY A 9 -46.69 -27.26 3.95
N GLY A 10 -47.13 -27.45 5.18
CA GLY A 10 -47.53 -26.43 6.14
C GLY A 10 -46.52 -25.32 6.34
N GLY A 11 -47.07 -24.16 6.69
CA GLY A 11 -46.32 -22.93 6.90
C GLY A 11 -45.22 -23.07 7.95
N ASN A 12 -43.98 -23.01 7.49
CA ASN A 12 -42.92 -22.42 8.28
C ASN A 12 -43.17 -20.91 8.30
N ARG A 13 -43.58 -20.41 9.48
CA ARG A 13 -43.71 -18.99 9.80
C ARG A 13 -42.48 -18.25 9.27
N LYS A 14 -42.72 -17.25 8.42
CA LYS A 14 -41.72 -16.23 8.09
C LYS A 14 -41.28 -15.60 9.42
N GLY A 15 -40.16 -16.05 9.99
CA GLY A 15 -39.49 -15.35 11.08
C GLY A 15 -39.31 -13.89 10.65
N ASN A 16 -39.75 -12.97 11.49
CA ASN A 16 -39.96 -11.58 11.16
C ASN A 16 -38.64 -11.01 10.62
N THR A 17 -38.63 -10.33 9.46
CA THR A 17 -37.39 -9.81 8.83
C THR A 17 -36.54 -9.00 9.83
N LEU A 18 -37.21 -8.31 10.76
CA LEU A 18 -36.61 -7.58 11.87
C LEU A 18 -35.88 -8.47 12.90
N GLU A 19 -36.44 -9.62 13.26
CA GLU A 19 -35.80 -10.55 14.22
C GLU A 19 -34.49 -11.09 13.66
N LYS A 20 -34.43 -11.35 12.35
CA LYS A 20 -33.19 -11.77 11.68
C LYS A 20 -32.13 -10.68 11.69
N ILE A 21 -32.53 -9.42 11.48
CA ILE A 21 -31.62 -8.27 11.51
C ILE A 21 -31.06 -8.09 12.93
N LEU A 22 -31.92 -8.14 13.94
CA LEU A 22 -31.53 -8.03 15.34
C LEU A 22 -30.61 -9.17 15.79
N ALA A 23 -30.91 -10.41 15.41
CA ALA A 23 -30.05 -11.56 15.70
C ALA A 23 -28.66 -11.40 15.05
N ARG A 24 -28.61 -10.92 13.80
CA ARG A 24 -27.34 -10.67 13.10
C ARG A 24 -26.55 -9.51 13.72
N PHE A 25 -27.23 -8.46 14.19
CA PHE A 25 -26.59 -7.35 14.90
C PHE A 25 -26.01 -7.83 16.25
N ALA A 26 -26.74 -8.67 16.98
CA ALA A 26 -26.28 -9.28 18.22
C ALA A 26 -25.05 -10.17 17.99
N GLU A 27 -25.06 -11.00 16.95
CA GLU A 27 -23.91 -11.84 16.56
C GLU A 27 -22.66 -11.00 16.26
N MET A 28 -22.84 -9.83 15.64
CA MET A 28 -21.74 -8.91 15.35
C MET A 28 -21.22 -8.17 16.59
N SER A 29 -22.05 -8.03 17.64
CA SER A 29 -21.69 -7.51 18.97
C SER A 29 -20.83 -6.22 18.96
N PRO A 30 -21.17 -5.18 18.17
CA PRO A 30 -20.40 -3.94 18.17
C PRO A 30 -20.40 -3.28 19.55
N ASN A 31 -19.26 -2.73 19.96
CA ASN A 31 -19.15 -1.98 21.23
C ASN A 31 -19.64 -0.53 21.09
N SER A 32 -19.48 0.05 19.90
CA SER A 32 -19.88 1.42 19.60
C SER A 32 -20.23 1.56 18.12
N VAL A 33 -20.95 2.62 17.81
CA VAL A 33 -21.37 3.04 16.47
C VAL A 33 -21.04 4.52 16.27
N ASN A 34 -20.71 4.92 15.05
CA ASN A 34 -20.83 6.33 14.66
C ASN A 34 -22.24 6.58 14.15
N CYS A 35 -22.82 7.72 14.51
CA CYS A 35 -24.20 8.05 14.27
C CYS A 35 -24.30 9.28 13.38
N SER A 36 -25.14 9.25 12.36
CA SER A 36 -25.49 10.43 11.59
C SER A 36 -27.01 10.56 11.47
N LEU A 37 -27.54 11.74 11.71
CA LEU A 37 -28.97 12.03 11.59
C LEU A 37 -29.32 12.33 10.14
N VAL A 38 -30.25 11.56 9.56
CA VAL A 38 -30.70 11.74 8.18
C VAL A 38 -31.78 12.82 8.14
N LYS A 39 -31.43 14.03 7.65
CA LYS A 39 -32.37 15.16 7.49
C LYS A 39 -33.07 15.15 6.12
N SER A 40 -32.37 14.69 5.07
CA SER A 40 -32.91 14.43 3.72
C SER A 40 -32.06 13.35 3.01
N GLU A 41 -32.40 12.94 1.78
CA GLU A 41 -31.66 11.89 1.05
C GLU A 41 -30.15 12.22 0.88
N ASP A 42 -29.80 13.50 0.78
CA ASP A 42 -28.41 13.98 0.57
C ASP A 42 -27.82 14.78 1.74
N ASN A 43 -28.55 14.95 2.85
CA ASN A 43 -28.07 15.74 3.99
C ASN A 43 -28.09 14.90 5.28
N GLN A 44 -26.89 14.60 5.79
CA GLN A 44 -26.67 13.89 7.04
C GLN A 44 -25.88 14.78 8.00
N GLU A 45 -26.39 14.93 9.22
CA GLU A 45 -25.69 15.61 10.31
C GLU A 45 -24.92 14.57 11.12
N ASP A 46 -23.60 14.71 11.23
CA ASP A 46 -22.77 13.83 12.04
C ASP A 46 -23.02 14.09 13.53
N LEU A 47 -23.45 13.06 14.25
CA LEU A 47 -23.68 13.10 15.70
C LEU A 47 -22.51 12.46 16.47
N GLU A 48 -21.44 12.09 15.76
CA GLU A 48 -20.27 11.41 16.30
C GLU A 48 -20.59 10.02 16.89
N ARG A 49 -19.83 9.60 17.89
CA ARG A 49 -19.83 8.24 18.41
C ARG A 49 -20.92 8.05 19.48
N ALA A 50 -21.53 6.87 19.50
CA ALA A 50 -22.37 6.39 20.60
C ALA A 50 -21.99 4.95 20.98
N PHE A 51 -22.19 4.59 22.25
CA PHE A 51 -21.93 3.24 22.76
C PHE A 51 -23.18 2.38 22.65
N ILE A 52 -22.99 1.11 22.26
CA ILE A 52 -24.07 0.12 22.27
C ILE A 52 -24.20 -0.46 23.67
N PHE A 53 -25.41 -0.46 24.21
CA PHE A 53 -25.68 -1.08 25.49
C PHE A 53 -25.63 -2.60 25.40
N LYS A 54 -24.98 -3.21 26.39
CA LYS A 54 -24.83 -4.65 26.58
C LYS A 54 -25.29 -5.04 27.97
N HIS A 55 -25.89 -6.23 28.08
CA HIS A 55 -26.25 -6.88 29.34
C HIS A 55 -25.50 -8.20 29.40
N GLU A 56 -24.71 -8.44 30.45
CA GLU A 56 -23.91 -9.67 30.60
C GLU A 56 -22.99 -9.97 29.38
N ASN A 57 -22.47 -8.92 28.74
CA ASN A 57 -21.65 -8.90 27.50
C ASN A 57 -22.38 -9.08 26.17
N ASP A 58 -23.67 -9.38 26.18
CA ASP A 58 -24.48 -9.47 24.95
C ASP A 58 -25.15 -8.14 24.63
N VAL A 59 -25.32 -7.83 23.35
CA VAL A 59 -26.04 -6.61 22.92
C VAL A 59 -27.44 -6.63 23.50
N LEU A 60 -27.79 -5.56 24.23
CA LEU A 60 -29.10 -5.42 24.84
C LEU A 60 -30.14 -5.22 23.74
N ILE A 61 -30.98 -6.24 23.55
CA ILE A 61 -32.11 -6.20 22.63
C ILE A 61 -33.38 -6.47 23.41
N LYS A 62 -34.25 -5.46 23.46
CA LYS A 62 -35.56 -5.55 24.12
C LYS A 62 -36.59 -4.81 23.28
N ASN A 63 -37.82 -5.33 23.24
CA ASN A 63 -38.91 -4.73 22.46
C ASN A 63 -38.59 -4.52 20.97
N GLN A 64 -37.83 -5.45 20.37
CA GLN A 64 -37.35 -5.37 18.98
C GLN A 64 -36.53 -4.10 18.68
N ALA A 65 -35.82 -3.57 19.67
CA ALA A 65 -34.99 -2.39 19.58
C ALA A 65 -33.58 -2.65 20.13
N ILE A 66 -32.62 -1.89 19.60
CA ILE A 66 -31.28 -1.75 20.14
C ILE A 66 -31.21 -0.45 20.97
N TYR A 67 -30.26 -0.37 21.89
CA TYR A 67 -30.10 0.79 22.76
C TYR A 67 -28.70 1.39 22.60
N ILE A 68 -28.64 2.70 22.46
CA ILE A 68 -27.38 3.44 22.35
C ILE A 68 -27.30 4.56 23.40
N SER A 69 -26.08 4.94 23.80
CA SER A 69 -25.86 6.13 24.61
C SER A 69 -26.27 7.40 23.84
N THR A 70 -26.32 8.54 24.54
CA THR A 70 -26.30 9.82 23.83
C THR A 70 -25.04 9.88 22.97
N PRO A 71 -25.15 10.18 21.66
CA PRO A 71 -23.98 10.43 20.82
C PRO A 71 -23.14 11.63 21.33
N ASP A 72 -21.83 11.56 21.17
CA ASP A 72 -20.89 12.54 21.73
C ASP A 72 -21.07 13.96 21.15
N GLY A 73 -21.52 14.07 19.89
CA GLY A 73 -21.74 15.34 19.20
C GLY A 73 -23.02 16.10 19.60
N LEU A 74 -23.91 15.50 20.41
CA LEU A 74 -25.16 16.14 20.85
C LEU A 74 -24.92 17.05 22.07
N ARG A 75 -24.92 18.37 21.84
CA ARG A 75 -24.81 19.39 22.89
C ARG A 75 -26.08 19.48 23.73
N ALA A 76 -25.95 19.77 25.02
CA ALA A 76 -27.05 19.81 25.98
C ALA A 76 -28.13 20.88 25.68
N GLU A 77 -27.80 21.87 24.84
CA GLU A 77 -28.67 22.99 24.48
C GLU A 77 -29.39 22.77 23.13
N ASP A 78 -28.96 21.79 22.33
CA ASP A 78 -29.54 21.47 21.03
C ASP A 78 -30.62 20.39 21.15
N ASN A 79 -31.69 20.56 20.39
CA ASN A 79 -32.88 19.71 20.42
C ASN A 79 -32.55 18.21 20.45
N HIS A 80 -33.24 17.51 21.36
CA HIS A 80 -33.19 16.06 21.47
C HIS A 80 -33.49 15.40 20.12
N MET A 81 -32.82 14.29 19.80
CA MET A 81 -33.21 13.44 18.68
C MET A 81 -34.71 13.11 18.79
N GLY A 82 -35.47 13.52 17.79
CA GLY A 82 -36.92 13.41 17.75
C GLY A 82 -37.36 11.97 17.58
N LYS A 83 -38.48 11.61 18.21
CA LYS A 83 -39.13 10.32 17.93
C LYS A 83 -39.58 10.30 16.46
N GLY A 84 -39.11 9.33 15.71
CA GLY A 84 -39.37 9.20 14.27
C GLY A 84 -38.15 9.46 13.40
N ASP A 85 -37.13 10.14 13.93
CA ASP A 85 -35.88 10.44 13.23
C ASP A 85 -35.18 9.16 12.77
N ILE A 86 -34.47 9.23 11.65
CA ILE A 86 -33.67 8.12 11.13
C ILE A 86 -32.21 8.41 11.41
N LEU A 87 -31.58 7.50 12.15
CA LEU A 87 -30.14 7.45 12.33
C LEU A 87 -29.52 6.47 11.35
N HIS A 88 -28.50 6.93 10.64
CA HIS A 88 -27.53 6.06 9.99
C HIS A 88 -26.48 5.65 11.03
N LEU A 89 -26.39 4.35 11.31
CA LEU A 89 -25.39 3.80 12.24
C LEU A 89 -24.28 3.11 11.45
N TRP A 90 -23.04 3.42 11.79
CA TRP A 90 -21.84 2.85 11.21
C TRP A 90 -21.00 2.14 12.27
N PHE A 91 -20.54 0.91 12.00
CA PHE A 91 -19.71 0.14 12.94
C PHE A 91 -18.78 -0.83 12.23
N LEU A 92 -17.73 -1.25 12.94
CA LEU A 92 -16.79 -2.27 12.47
C LEU A 92 -17.16 -3.64 13.04
N PHE A 93 -17.15 -4.66 12.18
CA PHE A 93 -17.19 -6.07 12.59
C PHE A 93 -16.03 -6.80 11.91
N ARG A 94 -15.12 -7.38 12.71
CA ARG A 94 -13.87 -8.00 12.21
C ARG A 94 -13.10 -7.08 11.25
N SER A 95 -12.96 -5.81 11.63
CA SER A 95 -12.29 -4.76 10.84
C SER A 95 -12.96 -4.40 9.50
N VAL A 96 -14.18 -4.89 9.25
CA VAL A 96 -14.97 -4.57 8.06
C VAL A 96 -16.08 -3.59 8.43
N PRO A 97 -16.22 -2.44 7.74
CA PRO A 97 -17.27 -1.47 8.00
C PRO A 97 -18.65 -1.98 7.55
N HIS A 98 -19.63 -1.81 8.42
CA HIS A 98 -21.03 -2.14 8.23
C HIS A 98 -21.91 -0.95 8.58
N SER A 99 -23.07 -0.83 7.94
CA SER A 99 -24.08 0.15 8.27
C SER A 99 -25.46 -0.45 8.46
N ILE A 100 -26.27 0.24 9.24
CA ILE A 100 -27.69 -0.04 9.45
C ILE A 100 -28.43 1.26 9.72
N ASP A 101 -29.61 1.44 9.12
CA ASP A 101 -30.47 2.58 9.40
C ASP A 101 -31.48 2.19 10.47
N CYS A 102 -31.62 3.05 11.47
CA CYS A 102 -32.51 2.84 12.60
C CYS A 102 -33.40 4.04 12.85
N ARG A 103 -34.67 3.78 13.16
CA ARG A 103 -35.61 4.81 13.60
C ARG A 103 -35.50 5.02 15.10
N VAL A 104 -35.42 6.28 15.53
CA VAL A 104 -35.48 6.69 16.93
C VAL A 104 -36.89 6.49 17.46
N MET A 105 -37.04 5.61 18.43
CA MET A 105 -38.33 5.33 19.07
C MET A 105 -38.58 6.23 20.29
N GLY A 106 -37.51 6.77 20.87
CA GLY A 106 -37.53 7.67 22.02
C GLY A 106 -36.33 7.46 22.93
N ARG A 107 -36.25 8.26 23.98
CA ARG A 107 -35.25 8.15 25.04
C ARG A 107 -35.85 7.44 26.25
N ILE A 108 -35.10 6.53 26.85
CA ILE A 108 -35.50 5.78 28.04
C ILE A 108 -34.49 5.99 29.17
N ARG A 109 -34.91 5.73 30.40
CA ARG A 109 -34.05 5.61 31.57
C ARG A 109 -34.11 4.17 32.06
N PHE A 110 -32.95 3.54 32.26
CA PHE A 110 -32.89 2.19 32.80
C PHE A 110 -33.24 2.18 34.30
N PRO A 111 -33.94 1.15 34.80
CA PRO A 111 -34.12 0.94 36.24
C PRO A 111 -32.77 0.72 36.93
N GLU A 112 -32.63 1.17 38.19
CA GLU A 112 -31.40 0.99 38.97
C GLU A 112 -31.00 -0.49 39.09
N SER A 113 -31.97 -1.40 39.16
CA SER A 113 -31.73 -2.84 39.24
C SER A 113 -31.02 -3.45 38.02
N LEU A 114 -31.00 -2.74 36.88
CA LEU A 114 -30.33 -3.21 35.66
C LEU A 114 -28.92 -2.63 35.51
N MET A 115 -28.55 -1.64 36.32
CA MET A 115 -27.32 -0.85 36.11
C MET A 115 -26.04 -1.61 36.39
N ASP A 116 -26.07 -2.59 37.29
CA ASP A 116 -24.89 -3.35 37.69
C ASP A 116 -24.36 -4.24 36.56
N ASP A 117 -25.28 -4.80 35.77
CA ASP A 117 -25.03 -5.74 34.67
C ASP A 117 -24.98 -5.07 33.29
N LEU A 118 -25.12 -3.74 33.25
CA LEU A 118 -25.18 -2.95 32.02
C LEU A 118 -23.81 -2.34 31.68
N ALA A 119 -23.42 -2.46 30.41
CA ALA A 119 -22.25 -1.79 29.85
C ALA A 119 -22.64 -0.98 28.60
N PRO A 120 -22.39 0.33 28.53
CA PRO A 120 -21.82 1.19 29.57
C PRO A 120 -22.80 1.44 30.72
N ARG A 121 -22.28 1.81 31.90
CA ARG A 121 -23.09 2.14 33.10
C ARG A 121 -23.68 3.55 33.03
N ILE A 122 -24.49 3.81 32.00
CA ILE A 122 -25.15 5.09 31.74
C ILE A 122 -26.66 4.92 31.95
N PRO A 123 -27.32 5.76 32.78
CA PRO A 123 -28.71 5.54 33.17
C PRO A 123 -29.73 5.83 32.06
N ALA A 124 -29.33 6.52 30.98
CA ALA A 124 -30.23 6.92 29.91
C ALA A 124 -29.72 6.43 28.54
N ALA A 125 -30.66 6.05 27.67
CA ALA A 125 -30.38 5.53 26.34
C ALA A 125 -31.40 5.98 25.31
N TYR A 126 -30.99 6.04 24.05
CA TYR A 126 -31.91 6.09 22.92
C TYR A 126 -32.30 4.68 22.50
N MET A 127 -33.59 4.45 22.35
CA MET A 127 -34.16 3.21 21.85
C MET A 127 -34.33 3.31 20.34
N LEU A 128 -33.68 2.43 19.59
CA LEU A 128 -33.64 2.47 18.13
C LEU A 128 -34.21 1.19 17.53
N ARG A 129 -35.05 1.32 16.51
CA ARG A 129 -35.60 0.20 15.76
C ARG A 129 -34.99 0.14 14.37
N PRO A 130 -34.31 -0.95 13.98
CA PRO A 130 -33.82 -1.11 12.61
C PRO A 130 -34.93 -0.96 11.57
N VAL A 131 -34.65 -0.16 10.54
CA VAL A 131 -35.53 0.04 9.37
C VAL A 131 -34.89 -0.45 8.07
N SER A 132 -33.57 -0.70 8.06
CA SER A 132 -32.86 -1.32 6.94
C SER A 132 -32.08 -2.57 7.35
N ASN A 133 -31.67 -3.38 6.37
CA ASN A 133 -30.78 -4.52 6.59
C ASN A 133 -29.36 -4.04 6.92
N ILE A 134 -28.61 -4.82 7.69
CA ILE A 134 -27.16 -4.58 7.88
C ILE A 134 -26.45 -4.78 6.54
N ARG A 135 -25.80 -3.72 6.06
CA ARG A 135 -25.03 -3.72 4.81
C ARG A 135 -23.54 -3.66 5.13
N LYS A 136 -22.75 -4.48 4.44
CA LYS A 136 -21.30 -4.33 4.41
C LYS A 136 -20.98 -3.13 3.52
N ILE A 137 -20.26 -2.14 4.05
CA ILE A 137 -19.88 -0.90 3.35
C ILE A 137 -18.55 -1.08 2.60
N GLU A 138 -17.83 -2.18 2.86
CA GLU A 138 -16.57 -2.49 2.18
C GLU A 138 -16.81 -2.77 0.69
N LYS A 139 -16.73 -1.70 -0.11
CA LYS A 139 -16.67 -1.73 -1.58
C LYS A 139 -15.27 -2.09 -2.10
N ARG A 140 -14.27 -2.27 -1.22
CA ARG A 140 -12.90 -2.54 -1.63
C ARG A 140 -12.74 -3.99 -2.08
N GLN A 141 -12.09 -4.13 -3.24
CA GLN A 141 -11.77 -5.43 -3.83
C GLN A 141 -10.66 -6.16 -3.06
N TYR A 142 -9.78 -5.43 -2.38
CA TYR A 142 -8.59 -5.96 -1.70
C TYR A 142 -8.44 -5.42 -0.27
N LEU A 143 -7.88 -6.25 0.61
CA LEU A 143 -7.41 -5.83 1.94
C LEU A 143 -6.33 -4.74 1.78
N ARG A 144 -6.22 -3.80 2.72
CA ARG A 144 -5.14 -2.81 2.74
C ARG A 144 -4.31 -2.98 4.01
N TYR A 145 -3.00 -2.91 3.89
CA TYR A 145 -2.07 -2.95 5.02
C TYR A 145 -1.57 -1.55 5.31
N ALA A 146 -1.67 -1.13 6.57
CA ALA A 146 -1.15 0.16 7.01
C ALA A 146 0.38 0.14 6.95
N HIS A 147 0.95 1.19 6.37
CA HIS A 147 2.39 1.44 6.33
C HIS A 147 2.79 2.49 7.38
N LYS A 148 1.87 3.44 7.65
CA LYS A 148 1.95 4.40 8.76
C LYS A 148 0.80 4.18 9.74
N ALA A 149 1.06 4.34 11.03
CA ALA A 149 0.04 4.24 12.07
C ALA A 149 -0.96 5.40 11.91
N THR A 150 -2.12 5.09 11.33
CA THR A 150 -3.22 6.03 11.13
C THR A 150 -4.50 5.38 11.63
N GLY A 151 -5.05 5.90 12.73
CA GLY A 151 -6.20 5.30 13.41
C GLY A 151 -5.90 3.90 13.98
N ASP A 152 -6.88 2.98 13.86
CA ASP A 152 -6.85 1.66 14.52
C ASP A 152 -6.12 0.55 13.72
N ARG A 153 -5.58 0.84 12.53
CA ARG A 153 -4.94 -0.21 11.73
C ARG A 153 -3.53 -0.50 12.22
N ARG A 154 -3.28 -1.77 12.54
CA ARG A 154 -1.94 -2.28 12.89
C ARG A 154 -1.01 -2.19 11.68
N VAL A 155 0.19 -1.65 11.92
CA VAL A 155 1.31 -1.68 10.97
C VAL A 155 2.12 -2.96 11.19
N TYR A 156 2.35 -3.71 10.13
CA TYR A 156 3.20 -4.90 10.14
C TYR A 156 4.60 -4.54 9.66
N THR A 157 5.48 -4.23 10.61
CA THR A 157 6.84 -3.70 10.35
C THR A 157 7.78 -4.68 9.64
N GLN A 158 7.36 -5.94 9.47
CA GLN A 158 8.10 -6.98 8.75
C GLN A 158 8.21 -6.67 7.25
N VAL A 159 7.20 -6.01 6.68
CA VAL A 159 7.20 -5.59 5.28
C VAL A 159 6.84 -4.12 5.20
N LEU A 160 7.87 -3.29 5.01
CA LEU A 160 7.74 -1.88 4.67
C LEU A 160 8.33 -1.63 3.28
N PHE A 161 8.15 -0.41 2.79
CA PHE A 161 8.64 0.03 1.48
C PHE A 161 9.13 1.47 1.59
N ASP A 162 10.30 1.76 1.02
CA ASP A 162 10.60 3.13 0.60
C ASP A 162 10.01 3.32 -0.79
N LEU A 163 9.23 4.39 -0.97
CA LEU A 163 8.56 4.71 -2.22
C LEU A 163 9.19 5.96 -2.82
N PHE A 164 9.59 5.85 -4.09
CA PHE A 164 9.98 6.98 -4.92
C PHE A 164 9.01 7.11 -6.08
N VAL A 165 8.53 8.32 -6.31
CA VAL A 165 7.65 8.65 -7.43
C VAL A 165 8.41 9.44 -8.47
N THR A 166 8.40 8.94 -9.71
CA THR A 166 9.01 9.60 -10.85
C THR A 166 7.92 9.98 -11.85
N LYS A 167 7.86 11.26 -12.20
CA LYS A 167 7.03 11.79 -13.28
C LYS A 167 7.51 11.22 -14.61
N THR A 168 6.58 10.91 -15.51
CA THR A 168 6.91 10.48 -16.88
C THR A 168 6.37 11.49 -17.90
N ASP A 169 6.81 11.36 -19.14
CA ASP A 169 6.28 12.07 -20.31
C ASP A 169 4.93 11.52 -20.81
N VAL A 170 4.48 10.39 -20.28
CA VAL A 170 3.24 9.74 -20.71
C VAL A 170 2.02 10.38 -20.05
N ILE A 171 1.08 10.81 -20.89
CA ILE A 171 -0.22 11.35 -20.50
C ILE A 171 -1.31 10.34 -20.86
N PHE A 172 -2.14 9.98 -19.89
CA PHE A 172 -3.27 9.10 -20.12
C PHE A 172 -4.39 9.83 -20.87
N PRO A 173 -5.13 9.11 -21.75
CA PRO A 173 -6.24 9.70 -22.46
C PRO A 173 -7.34 10.13 -21.49
N GLU A 174 -7.94 11.30 -21.74
CA GLU A 174 -9.09 11.82 -20.98
C GLU A 174 -10.34 10.96 -21.22
N THR A 175 -10.46 10.36 -22.41
CA THR A 175 -11.59 9.51 -22.81
C THR A 175 -11.12 8.22 -23.48
N GLY A 176 -11.87 7.14 -23.28
CA GLY A 176 -11.59 5.83 -23.87
C GLY A 176 -10.77 4.90 -22.98
N SER A 177 -10.41 3.75 -23.53
CA SER A 177 -9.64 2.73 -22.83
C SER A 177 -8.16 3.10 -22.76
N LEU A 178 -7.51 2.76 -21.65
CA LEU A 178 -6.06 2.83 -21.53
C LEU A 178 -5.36 1.93 -22.57
N PRO A 179 -4.21 2.33 -23.12
CA PRO A 179 -3.48 1.51 -24.08
C PRO A 179 -3.05 0.17 -23.44
N PRO A 180 -3.00 -0.93 -24.20
CA PRO A 180 -2.59 -2.23 -23.64
C PRO A 180 -1.08 -2.29 -23.33
N TYR A 181 -0.28 -1.45 -23.97
CA TYR A 181 1.16 -1.35 -23.76
C TYR A 181 1.60 0.10 -23.74
N ILE A 182 2.64 0.39 -22.98
CA ILE A 182 3.38 1.65 -23.02
C ILE A 182 4.83 1.31 -23.36
N THR A 183 5.41 2.04 -24.32
CA THR A 183 6.82 1.94 -24.73
C THR A 183 7.48 3.29 -24.64
N ASP A 184 8.82 3.31 -24.66
CA ASP A 184 9.63 4.52 -24.83
C ASP A 184 9.35 5.60 -23.76
N ILE A 185 9.22 5.17 -22.51
CA ILE A 185 8.91 6.05 -21.38
C ILE A 185 10.15 6.85 -21.01
N HIS A 186 10.01 8.18 -20.93
CA HIS A 186 11.06 9.06 -20.45
C HIS A 186 10.75 9.50 -19.02
N PRO A 187 11.39 8.90 -18.01
CA PRO A 187 11.28 9.37 -16.64
C PRO A 187 11.93 10.75 -16.51
N ILE A 188 11.19 11.69 -15.93
CA ILE A 188 11.64 13.05 -15.63
C ILE A 188 12.11 13.04 -14.16
N PRO A 189 13.41 13.03 -13.85
CA PRO A 189 13.91 12.94 -12.48
C PRO A 189 13.47 14.14 -11.61
N HIS A 190 13.30 13.92 -10.31
CA HIS A 190 13.10 15.00 -9.33
C HIS A 190 14.43 15.66 -8.97
N ASP A 191 15.47 14.85 -8.75
CA ASP A 191 16.82 15.34 -8.52
C ASP A 191 17.71 15.09 -9.75
N ASN A 192 18.23 16.17 -10.32
CA ASN A 192 19.17 16.15 -11.44
C ASN A 192 20.63 16.10 -10.98
N LYS A 193 20.90 16.00 -9.67
CA LYS A 193 22.26 15.83 -9.17
C LYS A 193 22.77 14.44 -9.58
N THR A 194 23.42 14.40 -10.74
CA THR A 194 24.43 13.40 -11.03
C THR A 194 25.59 13.64 -10.06
N ASP A 195 25.56 12.94 -8.92
CA ASP A 195 26.69 12.93 -7.97
C ASP A 195 27.99 12.40 -8.63
N PHE A 196 27.87 11.79 -9.82
CA PHE A 196 28.94 11.05 -10.50
C PHE A 196 28.98 11.37 -11.99
N SER A 197 29.81 12.33 -12.40
CA SER A 197 30.22 12.49 -13.80
C SER A 197 31.61 11.86 -14.00
N GLU A 198 31.75 10.96 -14.98
CA GLU A 198 33.02 10.37 -15.44
C GLU A 198 33.89 9.75 -14.32
N GLN A 199 33.39 8.69 -13.67
CA GLN A 199 34.18 7.96 -12.68
C GLN A 199 35.05 6.88 -13.33
N SER A 200 36.32 6.79 -12.92
CA SER A 200 37.12 5.62 -13.25
C SER A 200 36.48 4.36 -12.64
N PRO A 201 36.60 3.17 -13.26
CA PRO A 201 36.13 1.92 -12.68
C PRO A 201 36.60 1.71 -11.23
N GLU A 202 37.81 2.17 -10.90
CA GLU A 202 38.36 2.15 -9.55
C GLU A 202 37.59 3.01 -8.56
N ASP A 203 37.19 4.22 -8.97
CA ASP A 203 36.40 5.13 -8.14
C ASP A 203 35.00 4.58 -7.90
N ILE A 204 34.40 3.97 -8.92
CA ILE A 204 33.10 3.29 -8.83
C ILE A 204 33.15 2.16 -7.80
N VAL A 205 34.14 1.26 -7.92
CA VAL A 205 34.33 0.15 -6.98
C VAL A 205 34.58 0.66 -5.56
N LYS A 206 35.40 1.72 -5.42
CA LYS A 206 35.70 2.34 -4.13
C LYS A 206 34.44 2.96 -3.50
N PHE A 207 33.66 3.70 -4.28
CA PHE A 207 32.39 4.29 -3.84
C PHE A 207 31.43 3.21 -3.38
N MET A 208 31.15 2.21 -4.22
CA MET A 208 30.24 1.11 -3.88
C MET A 208 30.67 0.38 -2.60
N LYS A 209 31.96 0.02 -2.46
CA LYS A 209 32.46 -0.62 -1.24
C LYS A 209 32.29 0.26 -0.01
N ASN A 210 32.51 1.57 -0.13
CA ASN A 210 32.33 2.51 0.99
C ASN A 210 30.85 2.68 1.35
N ALA A 211 29.97 2.83 0.36
CA ALA A 211 28.52 2.91 0.55
C ALA A 211 27.99 1.68 1.30
N ILE A 212 28.34 0.47 0.84
CA ILE A 212 27.90 -0.78 1.48
C ILE A 212 28.52 -0.95 2.87
N ARG A 213 29.75 -0.46 3.12
CA ARG A 213 30.39 -0.54 4.45
C ARG A 213 29.63 0.24 5.53
N LEU A 214 28.92 1.30 5.16
CA LEU A 214 28.13 2.11 6.08
C LEU A 214 26.92 1.32 6.62
N ASN A 215 26.43 0.33 5.87
CA ASN A 215 25.36 -0.54 6.33
C ASN A 215 25.81 -1.46 7.49
N THR A 216 24.82 -1.90 8.28
CA THR A 216 24.97 -2.98 9.26
C THR A 216 25.48 -4.25 8.58
N ARG A 217 26.17 -5.12 9.34
CA ARG A 217 26.86 -6.28 8.77
C ARG A 217 25.93 -7.18 7.96
N GLU A 218 24.71 -7.37 8.43
CA GLU A 218 23.66 -8.19 7.81
C GLU A 218 23.12 -7.57 6.51
N SER A 219 23.28 -6.26 6.33
CA SER A 219 22.82 -5.49 5.17
C SER A 219 23.96 -5.15 4.19
N ARG A 220 25.14 -5.76 4.34
CA ARG A 220 26.29 -5.60 3.43
C ARG A 220 26.20 -6.49 2.19
N VAL A 221 25.08 -6.40 1.50
CA VAL A 221 24.73 -7.25 0.37
C VAL A 221 24.45 -6.42 -0.88
N VAL A 222 24.61 -7.05 -2.04
CA VAL A 222 24.08 -6.58 -3.32
C VAL A 222 22.96 -7.52 -3.76
N TYR A 223 21.96 -6.97 -4.43
CA TYR A 223 20.91 -7.76 -5.08
C TYR A 223 21.29 -7.96 -6.53
N VAL A 224 21.32 -9.22 -6.93
CA VAL A 224 21.86 -9.63 -8.21
C VAL A 224 20.73 -9.94 -9.16
N SER A 225 20.75 -9.31 -10.34
CA SER A 225 19.85 -9.62 -11.44
C SER A 225 20.59 -9.80 -12.76
N LYS A 226 20.06 -10.64 -13.65
CA LYS A 226 20.63 -10.95 -14.96
C LYS A 226 19.63 -10.62 -16.08
N PRO A 227 19.96 -9.73 -17.02
CA PRO A 227 19.23 -9.60 -18.28
C PRO A 227 19.36 -10.91 -19.08
N HIS A 228 18.25 -11.57 -19.37
CA HIS A 228 18.21 -12.82 -20.11
C HIS A 228 17.24 -12.73 -21.27
N MET A 229 17.73 -13.08 -22.46
CA MET A 229 16.90 -13.19 -23.65
C MET A 229 16.17 -14.53 -23.64
N ASP A 230 14.84 -14.49 -23.51
CA ASP A 230 14.02 -15.69 -23.69
C ASP A 230 13.88 -15.98 -25.18
N GLU A 231 14.51 -17.07 -25.62
CA GLU A 231 14.52 -17.52 -27.02
C GLU A 231 13.12 -17.77 -27.58
N ARG A 232 12.15 -18.13 -26.74
CA ARG A 232 10.78 -18.43 -27.20
C ARG A 232 9.98 -17.18 -27.48
N SER A 233 10.04 -16.20 -26.58
CA SER A 233 9.29 -14.95 -26.72
C SER A 233 10.05 -13.87 -27.48
N ASN A 234 11.36 -14.06 -27.70
CA ASN A 234 12.27 -13.07 -28.24
C ASN A 234 12.22 -11.75 -27.44
N LYS A 235 12.06 -11.86 -26.12
CA LYS A 235 12.02 -10.74 -25.18
C LYS A 235 13.10 -10.90 -24.15
N VAL A 236 13.64 -9.78 -23.69
CA VAL A 236 14.59 -9.76 -22.59
C VAL A 236 13.82 -9.57 -21.27
N ALA A 237 14.06 -10.48 -20.34
CA ALA A 237 13.58 -10.41 -18.97
C ALA A 237 14.75 -10.14 -18.02
N LEU A 238 14.50 -9.38 -16.95
CA LEU A 238 15.45 -9.23 -15.85
C LEU A 238 15.20 -10.34 -14.82
N LEU A 239 16.10 -11.33 -14.77
CA LEU A 239 15.98 -12.47 -13.87
C LEU A 239 16.64 -12.16 -12.52
N GLU A 240 15.85 -12.24 -11.46
CA GLU A 240 16.32 -12.04 -10.09
C GLU A 240 17.10 -13.27 -9.60
N MET A 241 18.37 -13.10 -9.26
CA MET A 241 19.24 -14.18 -8.77
C MET A 241 19.34 -14.22 -7.23
N GLY A 242 18.98 -13.12 -6.57
CA GLY A 242 18.90 -12.99 -5.12
C GLY A 242 20.01 -12.14 -4.50
N LYS A 243 20.03 -12.11 -3.16
CA LYS A 243 21.00 -11.36 -2.33
C LYS A 243 22.36 -12.07 -2.27
N ALA A 244 23.44 -11.32 -2.45
CA ALA A 244 24.82 -11.80 -2.42
C ALA A 244 25.71 -10.92 -1.54
N ASP A 245 26.54 -11.54 -0.70
CA ASP A 245 27.50 -10.82 0.14
C ASP A 245 28.62 -10.21 -0.70
N VAL A 246 28.98 -8.96 -0.41
CA VAL A 246 30.18 -8.34 -0.99
C VAL A 246 31.40 -8.71 -0.14
N LEU A 247 32.42 -9.24 -0.81
CA LEU A 247 33.64 -9.71 -0.16
C LEU A 247 34.70 -8.62 -0.10
N GLY A 248 35.63 -8.75 0.84
CA GLY A 248 36.75 -7.81 0.98
C GLY A 248 36.33 -6.42 1.48
N LEU A 249 35.20 -6.32 2.20
CA LEU A 249 34.77 -5.08 2.83
C LEU A 249 35.52 -4.76 4.13
N GLU A 250 36.26 -5.72 4.71
CA GLU A 250 37.01 -5.49 5.94
C GLU A 250 38.13 -4.45 5.77
N LEU A 251 38.32 -3.60 6.78
CA LEU A 251 39.41 -2.63 6.83
C LEU A 251 40.72 -3.39 7.00
N THR A 252 41.49 -3.55 5.92
CA THR A 252 42.87 -4.01 6.01
C THR A 252 43.73 -2.95 6.70
N ASN A 253 43.78 -2.98 8.03
CA ASN A 253 44.80 -2.29 8.83
C ASN A 253 46.19 -2.95 8.74
N ARG A 254 46.41 -3.88 7.80
CA ARG A 254 47.72 -4.49 7.57
C ARG A 254 48.36 -3.86 6.35
N ARG A 255 49.19 -2.85 6.63
CA ARG A 255 50.36 -2.50 5.82
C ARG A 255 51.22 -3.77 5.64
N THR A 256 50.92 -4.56 4.63
CA THR A 256 51.89 -5.51 4.07
C THR A 256 52.26 -4.99 2.69
N ASN A 257 53.48 -4.47 2.60
CA ASN A 257 54.14 -3.87 1.44
C ASN A 257 54.27 -4.79 0.19
N ASN A 258 53.48 -5.85 0.07
CA ASN A 258 53.50 -6.82 -1.03
C ASN A 258 52.13 -7.08 -1.67
N GLN A 259 51.11 -6.24 -1.43
CA GLN A 259 49.93 -6.22 -2.30
C GLN A 259 50.30 -5.47 -3.58
N ARG A 260 50.88 -6.22 -4.54
CA ARG A 260 50.79 -5.88 -5.97
C ARG A 260 49.36 -5.45 -6.24
N SER A 261 49.17 -4.18 -6.58
CA SER A 261 48.02 -3.61 -7.31
C SER A 261 46.86 -4.60 -7.46
N ALA A 262 46.13 -4.85 -6.37
CA ALA A 262 45.02 -5.78 -6.38
C ALA A 262 43.95 -5.12 -7.24
N ASP A 263 43.86 -5.57 -8.49
CA ASP A 263 43.00 -5.11 -9.59
C ASP A 263 41.84 -4.23 -9.10
N THR A 264 42.10 -2.93 -8.98
CA THR A 264 41.24 -1.96 -8.29
C THR A 264 39.91 -1.75 -9.01
N ARG A 265 39.81 -2.27 -10.23
CA ARG A 265 38.65 -2.28 -11.13
C ARG A 265 37.69 -3.43 -10.85
N ASN A 266 38.14 -4.44 -10.11
CA ASN A 266 37.38 -5.64 -9.82
C ASN A 266 36.92 -5.68 -8.36
N PHE A 267 35.77 -6.31 -8.14
CA PHE A 267 35.29 -6.67 -6.83
C PHE A 267 34.72 -8.09 -6.84
N TYR A 268 34.49 -8.60 -5.63
CA TYR A 268 34.14 -10.00 -5.43
C TYR A 268 32.83 -10.07 -4.68
N ILE A 269 31.93 -10.92 -5.14
CA ILE A 269 30.67 -11.21 -4.46
C ILE A 269 30.53 -12.72 -4.29
N ARG A 270 29.81 -13.17 -3.27
CA ARG A 270 29.40 -14.57 -3.19
C ARG A 270 28.46 -14.91 -4.34
N LYS A 271 28.40 -16.19 -4.71
CA LYS A 271 27.40 -16.66 -5.67
C LYS A 271 25.99 -16.38 -5.12
N PRO A 272 25.10 -15.74 -5.90
CA PRO A 272 23.73 -15.54 -5.46
C PRO A 272 23.00 -16.89 -5.39
N PRO A 273 22.00 -17.03 -4.50
CA PRO A 273 21.41 -18.32 -4.14
C PRO A 273 20.74 -19.05 -5.31
N LYS A 274 20.23 -18.31 -6.31
CA LYS A 274 19.57 -18.88 -7.49
C LYS A 274 20.51 -19.13 -8.67
N LEU A 275 21.82 -18.87 -8.52
CA LEU A 275 22.78 -19.14 -9.59
C LEU A 275 22.81 -20.64 -9.91
N SER A 276 22.51 -20.99 -11.16
CA SER A 276 22.61 -22.37 -11.62
C SER A 276 24.07 -22.78 -11.80
N GLY A 277 24.38 -24.02 -11.44
CA GLY A 277 25.67 -24.64 -11.75
C GLY A 277 25.83 -24.96 -13.24
N ASP A 278 24.75 -25.02 -14.01
CA ASP A 278 24.77 -25.20 -15.46
C ASP A 278 24.85 -23.83 -16.17
N PRO A 279 25.96 -23.52 -16.88
CA PRO A 279 26.10 -22.26 -17.61
C PRO A 279 25.09 -22.07 -18.75
N LYS A 280 24.42 -23.14 -19.22
CA LYS A 280 23.38 -23.05 -20.25
C LYS A 280 22.00 -22.72 -19.69
N SER A 281 21.82 -22.82 -18.38
CA SER A 281 20.59 -22.40 -17.72
C SER A 281 20.37 -20.88 -17.86
N SER A 282 19.11 -20.44 -17.88
CA SER A 282 18.75 -19.02 -17.85
C SER A 282 19.35 -18.28 -16.64
N LEU A 283 19.52 -18.99 -15.52
CA LEU A 283 20.15 -18.52 -14.29
C LEU A 283 21.63 -18.92 -14.17
N GLY A 284 22.25 -19.49 -15.20
CA GLY A 284 23.71 -19.71 -15.24
C GLY A 284 24.44 -18.39 -15.54
N LEU A 285 25.70 -18.26 -15.13
CA LEU A 285 26.56 -17.13 -15.52
C LEU A 285 27.82 -17.65 -16.21
N LYS A 286 28.26 -16.92 -17.24
CA LYS A 286 29.54 -17.10 -17.94
C LYS A 286 30.39 -15.85 -17.82
N GLU A 287 31.67 -15.98 -18.17
CA GLU A 287 32.52 -14.81 -18.36
C GLU A 287 31.93 -13.91 -19.45
N SER A 288 32.02 -12.61 -19.22
CA SER A 288 31.40 -11.55 -20.02
C SER A 288 29.87 -11.47 -20.01
N ASP A 289 29.18 -12.24 -19.16
CA ASP A 289 27.76 -11.99 -18.91
C ASP A 289 27.57 -10.66 -18.16
N THR A 290 26.60 -9.86 -18.60
CA THR A 290 26.19 -8.64 -17.91
C THR A 290 25.27 -8.95 -16.74
N MET A 291 25.45 -8.20 -15.65
CA MET A 291 24.64 -8.27 -14.45
C MET A 291 24.24 -6.85 -14.01
N VAL A 292 23.07 -6.76 -13.40
CA VAL A 292 22.60 -5.54 -12.73
C VAL A 292 22.69 -5.80 -11.23
N LEU A 293 23.44 -4.94 -10.53
CA LEU A 293 23.61 -5.01 -9.10
C LEU A 293 22.89 -3.85 -8.45
N ASN A 294 21.87 -4.13 -7.64
CA ASN A 294 21.20 -3.11 -6.84
C ASN A 294 21.76 -3.13 -5.42
N PHE A 295 22.03 -1.95 -4.86
CA PHE A 295 22.46 -1.82 -3.47
C PHE A 295 21.96 -0.51 -2.87
N HIS A 296 22.08 -0.39 -1.55
CA HIS A 296 21.68 0.81 -0.84
C HIS A 296 22.75 1.20 0.17
N THR A 297 22.70 2.45 0.61
CA THR A 297 23.51 2.98 1.71
C THR A 297 22.58 3.60 2.75
N SER A 298 22.84 3.28 4.01
CA SER A 298 22.17 3.88 5.16
C SER A 298 23.25 4.24 6.19
N VAL A 299 23.52 5.53 6.34
CA VAL A 299 24.59 6.06 7.20
C VAL A 299 24.19 6.00 8.69
N SER A 300 22.90 5.97 8.98
CA SER A 300 22.29 5.79 10.30
C SER A 300 20.80 5.42 10.16
N ASN A 301 20.15 5.01 11.26
CA ASN A 301 18.70 4.74 11.26
C ASN A 301 17.83 5.96 10.89
N ASP A 302 18.35 7.17 11.04
CA ASP A 302 17.62 8.43 10.83
C ASP A 302 17.93 9.10 9.49
N ALA A 303 19.00 8.67 8.80
CA ALA A 303 19.34 9.19 7.48
C ALA A 303 18.51 8.49 6.40
N ALA A 304 18.07 9.25 5.39
CA ALA A 304 17.38 8.70 4.24
C ALA A 304 18.26 7.66 3.54
N THR A 305 17.69 6.49 3.26
CA THR A 305 18.37 5.43 2.50
C THR A 305 18.54 5.89 1.06
N GLU A 306 19.76 5.83 0.54
CA GLU A 306 19.99 6.06 -0.90
C GLU A 306 20.12 4.72 -1.61
N TYR A 307 19.53 4.64 -2.80
CA TYR A 307 19.43 3.43 -3.60
C TYR A 307 20.20 3.60 -4.91
N TYR A 308 20.90 2.55 -5.32
CA TYR A 308 21.78 2.57 -6.47
C TYR A 308 21.68 1.30 -7.32
N ASP A 309 21.84 1.50 -8.62
CA ASP A 309 22.01 0.44 -9.61
C ASP A 309 23.41 0.55 -10.21
N LEU A 310 24.13 -0.57 -10.28
CA LEU A 310 25.43 -0.68 -10.89
C LEU A 310 25.39 -1.77 -11.97
N ILE A 311 25.70 -1.37 -13.20
CA ILE A 311 25.88 -2.31 -14.31
C ILE A 311 27.28 -2.91 -14.23
N SER A 312 27.35 -4.21 -14.35
CA SER A 312 28.55 -4.99 -14.08
C SER A 312 28.70 -6.14 -15.06
N GLU A 313 29.93 -6.62 -15.20
CA GLU A 313 30.25 -7.76 -16.06
C GLU A 313 31.01 -8.82 -15.26
N VAL A 314 30.64 -10.08 -15.45
CA VAL A 314 31.35 -11.22 -14.86
C VAL A 314 32.71 -11.38 -15.52
N THR A 315 33.78 -11.26 -14.75
CA THR A 315 35.14 -11.54 -15.24
C THR A 315 35.57 -12.97 -14.97
N ARG A 316 35.07 -13.57 -13.88
CA ARG A 316 35.37 -14.96 -13.52
C ARG A 316 34.29 -15.58 -12.65
N VAL A 317 33.89 -16.81 -12.96
CA VAL A 317 33.02 -17.65 -12.13
C VAL A 317 33.87 -18.62 -11.33
N GLY A 318 34.07 -18.36 -10.04
CA GLY A 318 34.79 -19.24 -9.12
C GLY A 318 33.89 -20.35 -8.56
N THR A 319 34.41 -21.17 -7.63
CA THR A 319 33.63 -22.23 -6.96
C THR A 319 32.55 -21.64 -6.05
N GLU A 320 32.90 -20.66 -5.22
CA GLU A 320 32.00 -20.05 -4.24
C GLU A 320 31.67 -18.57 -4.54
N ASN A 321 32.52 -17.91 -5.34
CA ASN A 321 32.49 -16.46 -5.52
C ASN A 321 32.53 -16.09 -7.01
N LEU A 322 32.02 -14.91 -7.33
CA LEU A 322 32.13 -14.27 -8.63
C LEU A 322 33.13 -13.13 -8.55
N THR A 323 33.96 -12.99 -9.60
CA THR A 323 34.75 -11.77 -9.83
C THR A 323 34.00 -10.92 -10.84
N VAL A 324 33.84 -9.65 -10.52
CA VAL A 324 32.96 -8.73 -11.23
C VAL A 324 33.71 -7.43 -11.48
N ARG A 325 33.57 -6.89 -12.69
CA ARG A 325 34.04 -5.55 -13.05
C ARG A 325 32.86 -4.63 -13.28
N THR A 326 33.04 -3.35 -12.98
CA THR A 326 32.05 -2.31 -13.31
C THR A 326 32.01 -2.09 -14.82
N ASN A 327 30.82 -1.98 -15.39
CA ASN A 327 30.62 -1.75 -16.82
C ASN A 327 29.57 -0.64 -17.05
N GLY A 328 29.94 0.59 -16.68
CA GLY A 328 29.08 1.77 -16.73
C GLY A 328 29.06 2.53 -15.40
N ASP A 329 28.28 3.62 -15.37
CA ASP A 329 28.15 4.48 -14.20
C ASP A 329 27.23 3.89 -13.13
N ILE A 330 27.41 4.37 -11.88
CA ILE A 330 26.45 4.13 -10.80
C ILE A 330 25.25 5.05 -10.99
N ARG A 331 24.07 4.46 -11.05
CA ARG A 331 22.80 5.19 -11.19
C ARG A 331 22.13 5.28 -9.84
N LYS A 332 21.97 6.49 -9.31
CA LYS A 332 21.22 6.77 -8.09
C LYS A 332 19.71 6.80 -8.38
N GLU A 333 18.88 6.42 -7.42
CA GLU A 333 17.43 6.69 -7.50
C GLU A 333 17.17 8.21 -7.46
N THR A 334 16.47 8.72 -8.47
CA THR A 334 16.23 10.15 -8.69
C THR A 334 14.76 10.55 -8.59
N GLY A 335 13.84 9.61 -8.32
CA GLY A 335 12.46 9.93 -8.00
C GLY A 335 12.35 10.76 -6.71
N LEU A 336 11.17 11.35 -6.50
CA LEU A 336 10.88 12.04 -5.25
C LEU A 336 10.48 11.00 -4.18
N PRO A 337 11.16 10.93 -3.03
CA PRO A 337 10.73 10.08 -1.92
C PRO A 337 9.37 10.55 -1.38
N ILE A 338 8.44 9.61 -1.19
CA ILE A 338 7.07 9.87 -0.73
C ILE A 338 6.70 8.94 0.42
N ASP A 339 6.04 9.51 1.43
CA ASP A 339 5.47 8.75 2.53
C ASP A 339 4.18 8.03 2.11
N MET A 340 4.21 6.70 2.26
CA MET A 340 3.07 5.84 1.99
C MET A 340 2.23 5.67 3.26
N VAL A 341 0.91 5.83 3.14
CA VAL A 341 -0.04 5.64 4.24
C VAL A 341 -0.41 4.16 4.37
N ASP A 342 -0.84 3.56 3.25
CA ASP A 342 -1.21 2.16 3.17
C ASP A 342 -1.02 1.63 1.74
N PHE A 343 -1.01 0.30 1.61
CA PHE A 343 -0.90 -0.37 0.32
C PHE A 343 -1.85 -1.56 0.21
N SER A 344 -2.08 -1.99 -1.02
CA SER A 344 -2.89 -3.15 -1.39
C SER A 344 -2.33 -3.79 -2.66
N ILE A 345 -2.94 -4.90 -3.08
CA ILE A 345 -2.57 -5.58 -4.33
C ILE A 345 -2.70 -4.67 -5.56
N GLY A 346 -3.70 -3.79 -5.57
CA GLY A 346 -4.05 -2.98 -6.74
C GLY A 346 -3.64 -1.51 -6.67
N GLY A 347 -2.96 -1.09 -5.59
CA GLY A 347 -2.64 0.33 -5.42
C GLY A 347 -2.29 0.73 -4.00
N ILE A 348 -1.98 2.01 -3.84
CA ILE A 348 -1.47 2.61 -2.60
C ILE A 348 -2.24 3.86 -2.21
N LYS A 349 -2.03 4.32 -0.98
CA LYS A 349 -2.39 5.66 -0.54
C LYS A 349 -1.12 6.38 -0.10
N MET A 350 -0.95 7.62 -0.55
CA MET A 350 0.17 8.48 -0.14
C MET A 350 -0.32 9.80 0.44
N GLU A 351 0.47 10.39 1.33
CA GLU A 351 0.24 11.74 1.84
C GLU A 351 0.61 12.78 0.79
N CYS A 352 -0.11 13.90 0.77
CA CYS A 352 0.28 15.03 -0.06
C CYS A 352 1.42 15.80 0.61
N SER A 353 2.43 16.18 -0.16
CA SER A 353 3.50 17.07 0.28
C SER A 353 3.68 18.21 -0.71
N ASP A 354 4.15 19.36 -0.22
CA ASP A 354 4.41 20.52 -1.08
C ASP A 354 5.51 20.21 -2.12
N ALA A 355 6.49 19.39 -1.74
CA ALA A 355 7.54 18.91 -2.65
C ALA A 355 6.94 18.10 -3.81
N PHE A 356 5.96 17.23 -3.55
CA PHE A 356 5.26 16.48 -4.59
C PHE A 356 4.48 17.40 -5.51
N MET A 357 3.72 18.34 -4.96
CA MET A 357 2.94 19.30 -5.74
C MET A 357 3.84 20.16 -6.63
N ALA A 358 4.92 20.70 -6.08
CA ALA A 358 5.90 21.49 -6.83
C ALA A 358 6.59 20.69 -7.93
N TYR A 359 6.94 19.43 -7.67
CA TYR A 359 7.57 18.55 -8.66
C TYR A 359 6.65 18.21 -9.84
N ILE A 360 5.40 17.86 -9.55
CA ILE A 360 4.46 17.41 -10.59
C ILE A 360 3.90 18.59 -11.39
N LEU A 361 3.48 19.64 -10.70
CA LEU A 361 2.78 20.80 -11.28
C LEU A 361 3.72 21.93 -11.70
N GLY A 362 4.94 22.00 -11.14
CA GLY A 362 5.94 23.00 -11.47
C GLY A 362 5.93 24.27 -10.60
N SER A 363 6.90 25.15 -10.87
CA SER A 363 7.08 26.45 -10.22
C SER A 363 5.96 27.41 -10.64
N GLY A 364 4.92 27.52 -9.82
CA GLY A 364 3.69 28.26 -10.14
C GLY A 364 2.41 27.50 -9.80
N HIS A 365 2.51 26.27 -9.28
CA HIS A 365 1.34 25.49 -8.89
C HIS A 365 0.46 26.18 -7.84
N GLU A 366 0.99 27.11 -7.04
CA GLU A 366 0.21 27.86 -6.06
C GLU A 366 -0.90 28.72 -6.68
N SER A 367 -0.67 29.25 -7.89
CA SER A 367 -1.66 30.09 -8.60
C SER A 367 -2.66 29.29 -9.44
N MET A 368 -2.47 27.98 -9.59
CA MET A 368 -3.42 27.12 -10.30
C MET A 368 -4.70 26.92 -9.49
N SER A 369 -5.84 26.93 -10.18
CA SER A 369 -7.12 26.54 -9.57
C SER A 369 -7.10 25.07 -9.14
N LEU A 370 -7.95 24.71 -8.18
CA LEU A 370 -8.02 23.33 -7.70
C LEU A 370 -8.45 22.35 -8.80
N GLU A 371 -9.32 22.78 -9.70
CA GLU A 371 -9.76 21.97 -10.84
C GLU A 371 -8.61 21.71 -11.82
N GLU A 372 -7.81 22.73 -12.14
CA GLU A 372 -6.61 22.56 -12.97
C GLU A 372 -5.60 21.62 -12.32
N LYS A 373 -5.37 21.76 -11.01
CA LYS A 373 -4.50 20.85 -10.25
C LYS A 373 -4.97 19.41 -10.39
N VAL A 374 -6.27 19.16 -10.16
CA VAL A 374 -6.87 17.83 -10.27
C VAL A 374 -6.69 17.24 -11.67
N LYS A 375 -6.96 18.02 -12.73
CA LYS A 375 -6.81 17.58 -14.13
C LYS A 375 -5.38 17.18 -14.48
N VAL A 376 -4.38 17.96 -14.03
CA VAL A 376 -2.97 17.62 -14.27
C VAL A 376 -2.58 16.37 -13.48
N LEU A 377 -2.97 16.29 -12.20
CA LEU A 377 -2.64 15.17 -11.32
C LEU A 377 -3.25 13.84 -11.80
N GLU A 378 -4.48 13.85 -12.32
CA GLU A 378 -5.08 12.63 -12.82
C GLU A 378 -4.49 12.19 -14.16
N SER A 379 -4.07 13.11 -15.03
CA SER A 379 -3.71 12.77 -16.42
C SER A 379 -2.32 12.17 -16.55
N ILE A 380 -1.42 12.42 -15.60
CA ILE A 380 -0.03 11.97 -15.65
C ILE A 380 0.10 10.48 -15.33
N CYS A 381 0.95 9.79 -16.08
CA CYS A 381 1.45 8.48 -15.71
C CYS A 381 2.65 8.60 -14.75
N TYR A 382 2.58 7.90 -13.63
CA TYR A 382 3.62 7.91 -12.60
C TYR A 382 4.36 6.58 -12.58
N LEU A 383 5.68 6.63 -12.67
CA LEU A 383 6.54 5.49 -12.38
C LEU A 383 6.80 5.43 -10.87
N LEU A 384 6.31 4.37 -10.24
CA LEU A 384 6.54 4.10 -8.83
C LEU A 384 7.70 3.12 -8.69
N ASN A 385 8.72 3.51 -7.95
CA ASN A 385 9.85 2.67 -7.58
C ASN A 385 9.69 2.32 -6.09
N PHE A 386 9.32 1.08 -5.81
CA PHE A 386 9.23 0.55 -4.45
C PHE A 386 10.50 -0.21 -4.09
N TYR A 387 11.08 0.11 -2.94
CA TYR A 387 12.22 -0.59 -2.36
C TYR A 387 11.79 -1.30 -1.08
N PRO A 388 11.60 -2.63 -1.09
CA PRO A 388 11.14 -3.36 0.08
C PRO A 388 12.14 -3.31 1.23
N LYS A 389 11.64 -3.01 2.43
CA LYS A 389 12.35 -3.10 3.70
C LYS A 389 11.81 -4.30 4.47
N LEU A 390 12.45 -5.45 4.24
CA LEU A 390 12.07 -6.73 4.84
C LEU A 390 12.80 -6.95 6.17
N ARG A 391 12.05 -7.20 7.24
CA ARG A 391 12.56 -7.38 8.61
C ARG A 391 11.96 -8.63 9.22
N PHE A 392 12.58 -9.77 8.94
CA PHE A 392 12.16 -11.07 9.45
C PHE A 392 13.23 -11.63 10.38
N ASN A 393 12.79 -12.22 11.49
CA ASN A 393 13.66 -12.97 12.40
C ASN A 393 13.57 -14.48 12.06
N ARG A 394 14.36 -15.31 12.74
CA ARG A 394 14.39 -16.77 12.50
C ARG A 394 13.03 -17.46 12.64
N GLU A 395 12.12 -16.91 13.44
CA GLU A 395 10.78 -17.49 13.64
C GLU A 395 9.80 -17.11 12.52
N THR A 396 10.04 -15.96 11.88
CA THR A 396 9.16 -15.40 10.86
C THR A 396 9.74 -15.43 9.45
N GLU A 397 11.00 -15.85 9.28
CA GLU A 397 11.69 -15.92 7.98
C GLU A 397 10.97 -16.78 6.94
N VAL A 398 10.19 -17.78 7.38
CA VAL A 398 9.35 -18.61 6.50
C VAL A 398 8.25 -17.80 5.79
N TYR A 399 7.94 -16.61 6.30
CA TYR A 399 7.00 -15.63 5.74
C TYR A 399 7.72 -14.47 5.03
N GLU A 400 9.04 -14.52 4.83
CA GLU A 400 9.76 -13.50 4.05
C GLU A 400 9.34 -13.60 2.58
N PRO A 401 8.78 -12.54 1.96
CA PRO A 401 8.36 -12.58 0.57
C PRO A 401 9.57 -12.61 -0.37
N GLU A 402 9.47 -13.43 -1.41
CA GLU A 402 10.49 -13.53 -2.44
C GLU A 402 10.25 -12.46 -3.52
N ILE A 403 10.82 -11.27 -3.30
CA ILE A 403 10.64 -10.09 -4.16
C ILE A 403 11.97 -9.40 -4.47
N PRO A 404 12.07 -8.64 -5.57
CA PRO A 404 13.28 -7.91 -5.92
C PRO A 404 13.52 -6.75 -4.97
N MET A 405 14.75 -6.24 -4.96
CA MET A 405 15.09 -5.00 -4.26
C MET A 405 14.35 -3.78 -4.80
N LYS A 406 14.01 -3.77 -6.10
CA LYS A 406 13.29 -2.69 -6.76
C LYS A 406 12.09 -3.26 -7.49
N ILE A 407 10.88 -2.85 -7.10
CA ILE A 407 9.65 -3.14 -7.82
C ILE A 407 9.23 -1.86 -8.55
N GLN A 408 9.11 -1.94 -9.87
CA GLN A 408 8.72 -0.82 -10.72
C GLN A 408 7.31 -1.04 -11.26
N ILE A 409 6.44 -0.05 -11.13
CA ILE A 409 5.04 -0.13 -11.57
C ILE A 409 4.64 1.22 -12.16
N LEU A 410 3.93 1.21 -13.30
CA LEU A 410 3.27 2.43 -13.78
C LEU A 410 1.86 2.54 -13.19
N SER A 411 1.52 3.75 -12.80
CA SER A 411 0.33 4.02 -12.01
C SER A 411 -0.31 5.35 -12.38
N LYS A 412 -1.54 5.54 -11.89
CA LYS A 412 -2.34 6.76 -12.08
C LYS A 412 -2.97 7.15 -10.74
N ILE A 413 -3.06 8.44 -10.48
CA ILE A 413 -3.90 8.95 -9.39
C ILE A 413 -5.36 8.74 -9.80
N VAL A 414 -6.09 7.96 -8.99
CA VAL A 414 -7.52 7.67 -9.20
C VAL A 414 -8.39 8.29 -8.14
N ARG A 415 -7.80 8.88 -7.10
CA ARG A 415 -8.51 9.55 -6.03
C ARG A 415 -7.67 10.67 -5.42
N ILE A 416 -8.30 11.80 -5.14
CA ILE A 416 -7.67 12.95 -4.46
C ILE A 416 -8.52 13.29 -3.23
N ASP A 417 -7.91 13.16 -2.06
CA ASP A 417 -8.49 13.55 -0.77
C ASP A 417 -8.14 15.00 -0.45
N SER A 418 -9.03 15.71 0.25
CA SER A 418 -8.84 17.06 0.77
C SER A 418 -9.30 17.19 2.21
N THR A 419 -9.04 18.36 2.80
CA THR A 419 -9.58 18.75 4.12
C THR A 419 -11.11 18.74 4.19
N ARG A 420 -11.80 18.81 3.04
CA ARG A 420 -13.27 18.84 2.94
C ARG A 420 -13.88 17.54 2.39
N GLY A 421 -13.09 16.49 2.21
CA GLY A 421 -13.56 15.20 1.71
C GLY A 421 -12.87 14.79 0.42
N ILE A 422 -13.59 14.14 -0.49
CA ILE A 422 -13.02 13.62 -1.74
C ILE A 422 -13.25 14.65 -2.85
N LEU A 423 -12.17 15.11 -3.49
CA LEU A 423 -12.25 16.06 -4.62
C LEU A 423 -12.39 15.35 -5.97
N PHE A 424 -11.79 14.18 -6.08
CA PHE A 424 -11.73 13.40 -7.31
C PHE A 424 -11.78 11.92 -6.98
N GLU A 425 -12.56 11.15 -7.74
CA GLU A 425 -12.60 9.69 -7.64
C GLU A 425 -12.98 9.07 -8.98
N ASN A 426 -12.11 8.22 -9.53
CA ASN A 426 -12.33 7.43 -10.74
C ASN A 426 -12.83 8.22 -11.97
N GLY A 427 -12.24 9.40 -12.23
CA GLY A 427 -12.60 10.24 -13.37
C GLY A 427 -13.73 11.23 -13.10
N GLU A 428 -14.32 11.20 -11.90
CA GLU A 428 -15.38 12.13 -11.50
C GLU A 428 -14.84 13.19 -10.53
N ILE A 429 -15.03 14.46 -10.90
CA ILE A 429 -14.71 15.61 -10.06
C ILE A 429 -15.94 15.94 -9.19
N LYS A 430 -15.75 15.94 -7.86
CA LYS A 430 -16.81 16.27 -6.89
C LYS A 430 -16.81 17.77 -6.61
N THR A 431 -17.48 18.52 -7.48
CA THR A 431 -17.52 20.00 -7.45
C THR A 431 -18.10 20.56 -6.15
N GLU A 432 -19.00 19.83 -5.48
CA GLU A 432 -19.53 20.17 -4.15
C GLU A 432 -18.45 20.39 -3.10
N ASN A 433 -17.38 19.58 -3.13
CA ASN A 433 -16.27 19.65 -2.18
C ASN A 433 -15.18 20.64 -2.62
N MET A 434 -15.34 21.27 -3.80
CA MET A 434 -14.46 22.31 -4.32
C MET A 434 -14.94 23.72 -4.00
N GLN A 435 -16.21 23.89 -3.58
CA GLN A 435 -16.77 25.22 -3.32
C GLN A 435 -16.12 25.89 -2.11
N LEU A 436 -15.73 27.14 -2.31
CA LEU A 436 -15.18 28.01 -1.27
C LEU A 436 -16.33 28.47 -0.36
N GLN A 437 -16.26 28.14 0.93
CA GLN A 437 -17.03 28.89 1.93
C GLN A 437 -16.14 30.03 2.43
N GLU A 438 -16.74 31.15 2.86
CA GLU A 438 -15.99 32.33 3.30
C GLU A 438 -14.88 31.96 4.29
N GLY A 439 -13.62 32.18 3.88
CA GLY A 439 -12.45 32.05 4.73
C GLY A 439 -11.65 30.74 4.66
N GLU A 440 -12.14 29.68 3.99
CA GLU A 440 -11.44 28.40 3.93
C GLU A 440 -11.30 27.82 2.52
N PHE A 441 -10.04 27.54 2.13
CA PHE A 441 -9.70 26.91 0.85
C PHE A 441 -9.45 25.41 1.06
N PRO A 442 -10.13 24.50 0.33
CA PRO A 442 -9.85 23.07 0.41
C PRO A 442 -8.41 22.78 -0.02
N GLN A 443 -7.66 22.11 0.85
CA GLN A 443 -6.28 21.71 0.58
C GLN A 443 -6.23 20.21 0.31
N ILE A 444 -5.44 19.80 -0.70
CA ILE A 444 -5.22 18.39 -1.01
C ILE A 444 -4.40 17.76 0.10
N THR A 445 -4.92 16.69 0.71
CA THR A 445 -4.31 16.02 1.86
C THR A 445 -3.69 14.67 1.50
N GLY A 446 -4.14 14.04 0.41
CA GLY A 446 -3.58 12.76 0.00
C GLY A 446 -4.13 12.24 -1.32
N PHE A 447 -3.51 11.15 -1.76
CA PHE A 447 -3.77 10.56 -3.07
C PHE A 447 -4.01 9.06 -2.95
N GLY A 448 -5.05 8.58 -3.64
CA GLY A 448 -5.24 7.17 -3.93
C GLY A 448 -4.71 6.86 -5.32
N ILE A 449 -3.73 5.98 -5.39
CA ILE A 449 -3.06 5.58 -6.64
C ILE A 449 -3.44 4.15 -6.98
N LYS A 450 -3.75 3.89 -8.24
CA LYS A 450 -4.01 2.54 -8.78
C LYS A 450 -2.86 2.10 -9.68
N PHE A 451 -2.48 0.83 -9.54
CA PHE A 451 -1.52 0.20 -10.43
C PHE A 451 -2.18 -0.14 -11.76
N TYR A 452 -1.53 0.24 -12.86
CA TYR A 452 -2.07 0.03 -14.19
C TYR A 452 -1.17 -0.79 -15.10
N TYR A 453 0.15 -0.70 -14.98
CA TYR A 453 1.03 -1.48 -15.86
C TYR A 453 2.20 -2.12 -15.10
N ASP A 454 2.43 -3.38 -15.43
CA ASP A 454 3.60 -4.15 -14.99
C ASP A 454 4.72 -4.06 -16.03
N PRO A 455 5.99 -4.13 -15.60
CA PRO A 455 7.12 -4.22 -16.51
C PRO A 455 7.04 -5.52 -17.33
N ALA A 456 7.19 -5.38 -18.64
CA ALA A 456 7.02 -6.49 -19.59
C ALA A 456 8.31 -6.85 -20.33
N GLU A 457 9.16 -5.88 -20.64
CA GLU A 457 10.40 -6.09 -21.39
C GLU A 457 11.51 -5.17 -20.88
N TYR A 458 12.69 -5.75 -20.67
CA TYR A 458 13.86 -5.05 -20.14
C TYR A 458 14.88 -4.82 -21.25
N SER A 459 15.46 -3.62 -21.34
CA SER A 459 16.46 -3.32 -22.36
C SER A 459 17.87 -3.57 -21.88
N ARG A 460 18.68 -4.18 -22.75
CA ARG A 460 20.11 -4.43 -22.51
C ARG A 460 20.98 -3.23 -22.80
N ASP A 461 20.44 -2.25 -23.54
CA ASP A 461 21.19 -1.08 -23.98
C ASP A 461 21.07 0.04 -22.95
N THR A 462 19.84 0.29 -22.47
CA THR A 462 19.53 1.34 -21.47
C THR A 462 19.56 0.81 -20.03
N TYR A 463 19.49 -0.52 -19.85
CA TYR A 463 19.35 -1.16 -18.55
C TYR A 463 18.15 -0.62 -17.76
N SER A 464 17.00 -0.49 -18.44
CA SER A 464 15.70 -0.10 -17.88
C SER A 464 14.59 -0.96 -18.49
N TYR A 465 13.41 -0.92 -17.89
CA TYR A 465 12.22 -1.46 -18.56
C TYR A 465 11.76 -0.47 -19.63
N ASP A 466 11.75 -0.93 -20.88
CA ASP A 466 11.39 -0.11 -22.03
C ASP A 466 9.93 -0.37 -22.47
N ARG A 467 9.34 -1.47 -22.00
CA ARG A 467 7.94 -1.80 -22.26
C ARG A 467 7.21 -2.23 -21.00
N PHE A 468 5.99 -1.71 -20.86
CA PHE A 468 5.05 -2.03 -19.80
C PHE A 468 3.74 -2.57 -20.39
N GLU A 469 3.12 -3.54 -19.73
CA GLU A 469 1.86 -4.17 -20.14
C GLU A 469 0.75 -3.86 -19.13
N LEU A 470 -0.43 -3.54 -19.64
CA LEU A 470 -1.60 -3.23 -18.83
C LEU A 470 -1.99 -4.43 -17.94
N ILE A 471 -2.11 -4.18 -16.65
CA ILE A 471 -2.66 -5.10 -15.66
C ILE A 471 -4.15 -5.27 -15.96
N ARG A 472 -4.53 -6.45 -16.44
CA ARG A 472 -5.93 -6.78 -16.74
C ARG A 472 -6.78 -6.77 -15.47
N ASP A 473 -8.08 -6.52 -15.58
CA ASP A 473 -9.00 -6.33 -14.43
C ASP A 473 -9.06 -7.48 -13.41
N PHE A 474 -8.61 -8.69 -13.79
CA PHE A 474 -8.54 -9.89 -12.94
C PHE A 474 -7.11 -10.33 -12.60
N LYS A 475 -6.11 -9.61 -13.13
CA LYS A 475 -4.71 -9.89 -12.89
C LYS A 475 -4.22 -8.91 -11.84
N GLU A 476 -3.46 -9.44 -10.90
CA GLU A 476 -2.89 -8.70 -9.79
C GLU A 476 -1.40 -8.46 -10.06
N ASN A 477 -0.81 -7.41 -9.49
CA ASN A 477 0.64 -7.27 -9.53
C ASN A 477 1.26 -8.45 -8.75
N LYS A 478 2.13 -9.20 -9.42
CA LYS A 478 2.70 -10.44 -8.87
C LYS A 478 3.44 -10.24 -7.54
N HIS A 479 4.14 -9.12 -7.37
CA HIS A 479 4.95 -8.86 -6.18
C HIS A 479 4.06 -8.47 -5.00
N PHE A 480 3.07 -7.60 -5.21
CA PHE A 480 2.12 -7.26 -4.16
C PHE A 480 1.19 -8.43 -3.81
N GLN A 481 0.89 -9.32 -4.76
CA GLN A 481 0.18 -10.58 -4.49
C GLN A 481 1.01 -11.49 -3.55
N GLU A 482 2.30 -11.66 -3.83
CA GLU A 482 3.19 -12.45 -2.96
C GLU A 482 3.32 -11.82 -1.56
N VAL A 483 3.52 -10.50 -1.48
CA VAL A 483 3.52 -9.76 -0.20
C VAL A 483 2.23 -10.00 0.57
N HIS A 484 1.08 -9.90 -0.08
CA HIS A 484 -0.22 -10.12 0.55
C HIS A 484 -0.38 -11.54 1.08
N LYS A 485 0.02 -12.54 0.28
CA LYS A 485 -0.01 -13.95 0.67
C LYS A 485 0.85 -14.19 1.92
N GLN A 486 2.06 -13.65 1.95
CA GLN A 486 2.97 -13.83 3.07
C GLN A 486 2.53 -13.07 4.32
N LEU A 487 2.06 -11.82 4.18
CA LEU A 487 1.50 -11.06 5.30
C LEU A 487 0.27 -11.75 5.89
N ASN A 488 -0.64 -12.30 5.08
CA ASN A 488 -1.76 -13.07 5.60
C ASN A 488 -1.31 -14.29 6.41
N GLY A 489 -0.30 -15.02 5.93
CA GLY A 489 0.29 -16.15 6.66
C GLY A 489 0.93 -15.73 7.99
N LEU A 490 1.70 -14.64 7.97
CA LEU A 490 2.32 -14.06 9.15
C LEU A 490 1.28 -13.60 10.18
N ILE A 491 0.21 -12.93 9.74
CA ILE A 491 -0.87 -12.45 10.61
C ILE A 491 -1.55 -13.63 11.30
N ALA A 492 -1.92 -14.65 10.54
CA ALA A 492 -2.53 -15.86 11.10
C ALA A 492 -1.61 -16.53 12.14
N HIS A 493 -0.31 -16.57 11.88
CA HIS A 493 0.68 -17.09 12.82
C HIS A 493 0.75 -16.25 14.11
N LEU A 494 0.89 -14.93 13.99
CA LEU A 494 0.97 -14.02 15.13
C LEU A 494 -0.31 -14.02 15.97
N GLU A 495 -1.49 -14.16 15.34
CA GLU A 495 -2.76 -14.27 16.04
C GLU A 495 -2.91 -15.60 16.78
N SER A 496 -2.35 -16.69 16.24
CA SER A 496 -2.39 -18.00 16.88
C SER A 496 -1.55 -18.08 18.17
N GLN A 497 -0.52 -17.25 18.29
CA GLN A 497 0.33 -17.18 19.48
C GLN A 497 -0.22 -16.28 20.59
N ASN A 498 -1.18 -15.41 20.28
CA ASN A 498 -1.81 -14.50 21.26
C ASN A 498 -3.09 -15.07 21.89
N ARG A 499 -3.37 -16.37 21.66
CA ARG A 499 -4.39 -17.17 22.35
C ARG A 499 -3.71 -18.19 23.24
#